data_AF-A0A3C0Q4H2-F1
#
_entry.id   AF-A0A3C0Q4H2-F1
#
_cell.length_a   1.000
_cell.length_b   1.000
_cell.length_c   1.000
_cell.angle_alpha   90.00
_cell.angle_beta   90.00
_cell.angle_gamma   90.00
#
_symmetry.space_group_name_H-M   'P 1'
#
loop_
_entity.id
_entity.type
_entity.pdbx_description
1 polymer ?
#
loop_
_entity_poly.entity_id
_entity_poly.type
_entity_poly.pdbx_seq_one_letter_code
_entity_poly.pdbx_strand_id
1 'polypeptide(L)'
;MNILDSILEKWNRNKDIESLISEGLFSDETAIRSALEILPDLERAPILNQLNEIESAIILYIEEIDQEKKDIKKQLDATLKSAKACLSYGSSIDIQNKGRE
;
A
#
# COMPACT_ATOMS: atom_id res chain seq x y z
N MET A 1 -24.07 -16.10 3.17
CA MET A 1 -23.10 -15.23 3.88
C MET A 1 -23.10 -13.92 3.13
N ASN A 2 -23.45 -12.82 3.81
CA ASN A 2 -23.47 -11.51 3.16
C ASN A 2 -22.03 -10.99 2.98
N ILE A 3 -21.80 -10.08 2.05
CA ILE A 3 -20.49 -9.46 1.84
C ILE A 3 -20.00 -8.75 3.11
N LEU A 4 -20.94 -8.16 3.86
CA LEU A 4 -20.70 -7.55 5.17
C LEU A 4 -20.15 -8.58 6.18
N ASP A 5 -20.79 -9.74 6.30
CA ASP A 5 -20.33 -10.80 7.23
C ASP A 5 -18.91 -11.25 6.88
N SER A 6 -18.61 -11.35 5.58
CA SER A 6 -17.30 -11.80 5.10
C SER A 6 -16.20 -10.78 5.41
N ILE A 7 -16.49 -9.49 5.22
CA ILE A 7 -15.58 -8.38 5.57
C ILE A 7 -15.33 -8.38 7.07
N LEU A 8 -16.39 -8.41 7.88
CA LEU A 8 -16.29 -8.30 9.33
C LEU A 8 -15.63 -9.52 9.96
N GLU A 9 -15.92 -10.73 9.49
CA GLU A 9 -15.27 -11.95 10.00
C GLU A 9 -13.77 -11.88 9.77
N LYS A 10 -13.34 -11.51 8.56
CA LYS A 10 -11.91 -11.41 8.22
C LYS A 10 -11.22 -10.30 9.01
N TRP A 11 -11.87 -9.14 9.13
CA TRP A 11 -11.38 -8.04 9.96
C TRP A 11 -11.20 -8.49 11.41
N ASN A 12 -12.20 -9.12 12.00
CA ASN A 12 -12.18 -9.57 13.39
C ASN A 12 -11.18 -10.70 13.66
N ARG A 13 -10.85 -11.49 12.64
CA ARG A 13 -9.89 -12.60 12.78
C ARG A 13 -8.45 -12.12 12.83
N ASN A 14 -8.04 -11.29 11.88
CA ASN A 14 -6.63 -10.98 11.63
C ASN A 14 -6.30 -9.49 11.55
N LYS A 15 -7.29 -8.60 11.42
CA LYS A 15 -7.09 -7.17 11.11
C LYS A 15 -6.13 -6.93 9.93
N ASP A 16 -6.12 -7.84 8.97
CA ASP A 16 -5.22 -7.84 7.84
C ASP A 16 -5.88 -7.10 6.66
N ILE A 17 -5.45 -5.86 6.44
CA ILE A 17 -6.03 -5.02 5.40
C ILE A 17 -5.59 -5.42 4.00
N GLU A 18 -4.39 -5.97 3.85
CA GLU A 18 -3.87 -6.45 2.57
C GLU A 18 -4.68 -7.64 2.06
N SER A 19 -5.02 -8.57 2.96
CA SER A 19 -5.91 -9.69 2.64
C SER A 19 -7.30 -9.21 2.20
N LEU A 20 -7.87 -8.21 2.89
CA LEU A 20 -9.18 -7.68 2.53
C LEU A 20 -9.19 -6.98 1.16
N ILE A 21 -8.13 -6.23 0.84
CA ILE A 21 -7.96 -5.54 -0.45
C ILE A 21 -7.72 -6.55 -1.58
N SER A 22 -6.81 -7.52 -1.38
CA SER A 22 -6.43 -8.50 -2.40
C SER A 22 -7.58 -9.41 -2.83
N GLU A 23 -8.49 -9.72 -1.90
CA GLU A 23 -9.71 -10.49 -2.19
C GLU A 23 -10.81 -9.65 -2.83
N GLY A 24 -10.62 -8.33 -2.96
CA GLY A 24 -11.56 -7.44 -3.62
C GLY A 24 -12.89 -7.30 -2.87
N LEU A 25 -12.91 -7.48 -1.55
CA LEU A 25 -14.15 -7.50 -0.76
C LEU A 25 -14.89 -6.15 -0.76
N PHE A 26 -14.20 -5.06 -1.10
CA PHE A 26 -14.78 -3.71 -1.22
C PHE A 26 -15.15 -3.32 -2.66
N SER A 27 -15.08 -4.26 -3.62
CA SER A 27 -15.32 -3.94 -5.04
C SER A 27 -16.79 -3.71 -5.39
N ASP A 28 -17.73 -4.23 -4.61
CA ASP A 28 -19.17 -4.04 -4.80
C ASP A 28 -19.77 -3.15 -3.70
N GLU A 29 -19.71 -1.84 -3.92
CA GLU A 29 -20.31 -0.82 -3.05
C GLU A 29 -21.82 -1.02 -2.88
N THR A 30 -22.52 -1.47 -3.93
CA THR A 30 -23.98 -1.60 -3.93
C THR A 30 -24.40 -2.75 -3.03
N ALA A 31 -23.68 -3.87 -3.05
CA ALA A 31 -23.91 -5.01 -2.17
C ALA A 31 -23.66 -4.64 -0.70
N ILE A 32 -22.58 -3.91 -0.41
CA ILE A 32 -22.27 -3.45 0.96
C ILE A 32 -23.36 -2.51 1.48
N ARG A 33 -23.75 -1.52 0.67
CA ARG A 33 -24.80 -0.57 1.05
C ARG A 33 -26.15 -1.25 1.25
N SER A 34 -26.52 -2.14 0.34
CA SER A 34 -27.76 -2.92 0.45
C SER A 34 -27.75 -3.79 1.72
N ALA A 35 -26.61 -4.39 2.06
CA ALA A 35 -26.44 -5.16 3.28
C ALA A 35 -26.57 -4.30 4.56
N LEU A 36 -26.12 -3.04 4.53
CA LEU A 36 -26.29 -2.11 5.63
C LEU A 36 -27.74 -1.64 5.79
N GLU A 37 -28.43 -1.39 4.68
CA GLU A 37 -29.81 -0.88 4.66
C GLU A 37 -30.84 -1.88 5.22
N ILE A 38 -30.58 -3.19 5.07
CA ILE A 38 -31.44 -4.25 5.61
C ILE A 38 -31.23 -4.53 7.11
N LEU A 39 -30.13 -4.05 7.69
CA LEU A 39 -29.81 -4.31 9.10
C LEU A 39 -30.69 -3.46 10.03
N PRO A 40 -31.12 -4.02 11.18
CA PRO A 40 -31.76 -3.24 12.25
C PRO A 40 -30.84 -2.13 12.76
N ASP A 41 -31.41 -0.99 13.16
CA ASP A 41 -30.63 0.18 13.62
C ASP A 41 -29.67 -0.15 14.78
N LEU A 42 -30.08 -1.04 15.68
CA LEU A 42 -29.27 -1.52 16.81
C LEU A 42 -28.00 -2.27 16.38
N GLU A 43 -28.05 -2.98 15.25
CA GLU A 43 -26.92 -3.76 14.71
C GLU A 43 -26.11 -2.94 13.70
N ARG A 44 -26.74 -1.95 13.05
CA ARG A 44 -26.09 -1.08 12.08
C ARG A 44 -24.99 -0.22 12.71
N ALA A 45 -25.25 0.36 13.88
CA ALA A 45 -24.29 1.24 14.55
C ALA A 45 -22.92 0.58 14.85
N PRO A 46 -22.84 -0.61 15.49
CA PRO A 46 -21.55 -1.26 15.73
C PRO A 46 -20.84 -1.68 14.44
N ILE A 47 -21.59 -2.09 13.41
CA ILE A 47 -21.01 -2.46 12.11
C ILE A 47 -20.42 -1.25 11.40
N LEU A 48 -21.11 -0.10 11.42
CA LEU A 48 -20.57 1.14 10.87
C LEU A 48 -19.27 1.56 11.58
N ASN A 49 -19.18 1.38 12.90
CA ASN A 49 -17.94 1.64 13.62
C ASN A 49 -16.79 0.74 13.16
N GLN A 50 -17.06 -0.55 12.91
CA GLN A 50 -16.04 -1.47 12.37
C GLN A 50 -15.65 -1.09 10.93
N LEU A 51 -16.59 -0.69 10.09
CA LEU A 51 -16.29 -0.21 8.75
C LEU A 51 -15.45 1.07 8.76
N ASN A 52 -15.69 1.99 9.70
CA ASN A 52 -14.84 3.18 9.88
C ASN A 52 -13.43 2.83 10.37
N GLU A 53 -13.29 1.81 11.23
CA GLU A 53 -11.98 1.30 11.64
C GLU A 53 -11.21 0.74 10.44
N ILE A 54 -11.89 -0.04 9.60
CA ILE A 54 -11.34 -0.59 8.35
C ILE A 54 -10.95 0.55 7.40
N GLU A 55 -11.81 1.54 7.20
CA GLU A 55 -11.51 2.70 6.35
C GLU A 55 -10.25 3.42 6.82
N SER A 56 -10.12 3.65 8.12
CA SER A 56 -8.92 4.26 8.71
C SER A 56 -7.67 3.43 8.46
N ALA A 57 -7.78 2.10 8.57
CA ALA A 57 -6.68 1.18 8.28
C ALA A 57 -6.28 1.20 6.79
N ILE A 58 -7.24 1.32 5.86
CA ILE A 58 -6.97 1.49 4.43
C ILE A 58 -6.20 2.78 4.17
N ILE A 59 -6.62 3.89 4.78
CA ILE A 59 -5.96 5.18 4.61
C ILE A 59 -4.50 5.10 5.10
N LEU A 60 -4.27 4.55 6.28
CA LEU A 60 -2.91 4.37 6.82
C LEU A 60 -2.05 3.48 5.91
N TYR A 61 -2.61 2.38 5.42
CA TYR A 61 -1.91 1.48 4.50
C TYR A 61 -1.50 2.19 3.19
N ILE A 62 -2.38 3.03 2.64
CA ILE A 62 -2.05 3.84 1.45
C ILE A 62 -0.92 4.82 1.75
N GLU A 63 -0.94 5.48 2.92
CA GLU A 63 0.13 6.39 3.34
C GLU A 63 1.47 5.67 3.48
N GLU A 64 1.47 4.47 4.04
CA GLU A 64 2.67 3.63 4.17
C GLU A 64 3.23 3.24 2.79
N ILE A 65 2.39 2.76 1.87
CA ILE A 65 2.81 2.45 0.49
C ILE A 65 3.43 3.68 -0.19
N ASP A 66 2.82 4.86 -0.04
CA ASP A 66 3.33 6.08 -0.65
C ASP A 66 4.69 6.48 -0.07
N GLN A 67 4.92 6.21 1.21
CA GLN A 67 6.20 6.43 1.86
C GLN A 67 7.25 5.41 1.38
N GLU A 68 6.92 4.13 1.33
CA GLU A 68 7.82 3.09 0.78
C GLU A 68 8.23 3.40 -0.66
N LYS A 69 7.29 3.85 -1.49
CA LYS A 69 7.56 4.26 -2.87
C LYS A 69 8.55 5.41 -2.95
N LYS A 70 8.45 6.40 -2.06
CA LYS A 70 9.43 7.51 -1.98
C LYS A 70 10.80 6.98 -1.58
N ASP A 71 10.87 6.06 -0.63
CA ASP A 71 12.12 5.49 -0.15
C ASP A 71 12.81 4.63 -1.22
N ILE A 72 12.06 3.79 -1.94
CA ILE A 72 12.57 3.02 -3.09
C ILE A 72 13.13 3.97 -4.15
N LYS A 73 12.41 5.03 -4.48
CA LYS A 73 12.87 6.03 -5.46
C LYS A 73 14.18 6.69 -5.02
N LYS A 74 14.30 7.03 -3.74
CA LYS A 74 15.51 7.63 -3.16
C LYS A 74 16.70 6.68 -3.21
N GLN A 75 16.49 5.39 -2.92
CA GLN A 75 17.52 4.36 -3.03
C GLN A 75 17.98 4.16 -4.48
N LEU A 76 17.04 4.17 -5.44
CA LEU A 76 17.35 4.07 -6.86
C LEU A 76 18.17 5.28 -7.34
N ASP A 77 17.75 6.50 -6.99
CA ASP A 77 18.48 7.73 -7.35
C ASP A 77 19.89 7.75 -6.77
N ALA A 78 20.06 7.32 -5.51
CA ALA A 78 21.36 7.20 -4.87
C ALA A 78 22.26 6.17 -5.59
N THR A 79 21.70 5.02 -5.94
CA THR A 79 22.40 3.95 -6.67
C THR A 79 22.82 4.43 -8.05
N LEU A 80 21.95 5.11 -8.78
CA LEU A 80 22.22 5.64 -10.11
C LEU A 80 23.26 6.76 -10.09
N LYS A 81 23.24 7.61 -9.06
CA LYS A 81 24.28 8.62 -8.81
C LYS A 81 25.63 7.98 -8.50
N SER A 82 25.65 6.94 -7.65
CA SER A 82 26.86 6.18 -7.34
C SER A 82 27.44 5.51 -8.58
N ALA A 83 26.62 4.83 -9.38
CA ALA A 83 27.04 4.21 -10.63
C ALA A 83 27.63 5.23 -11.62
N LYS A 84 27.00 6.40 -11.78
CA LYS A 84 27.52 7.50 -12.59
C LYS A 84 28.86 8.02 -12.08
N ALA A 85 29.03 8.15 -10.77
CA ALA A 85 30.31 8.54 -10.17
C ALA A 85 31.39 7.51 -10.47
N CYS A 86 31.13 6.21 -10.26
CA CYS A 86 32.06 5.13 -10.58
C CYS A 86 32.48 5.14 -12.06
N LEU A 87 31.54 5.32 -12.99
CA LEU A 87 31.84 5.44 -14.42
C LEU A 87 32.70 6.68 -14.73
N SER A 88 32.41 7.82 -14.10
CA SER A 88 33.21 9.05 -14.26
C SER A 88 34.65 8.88 -13.77
N TYR A 89 34.85 8.22 -12.61
CA TYR A 89 36.18 7.93 -12.09
C TYR A 89 36.95 6.94 -12.97
N GLY A 90 36.31 5.86 -13.45
CA GLY A 90 36.94 4.91 -14.37
C GLY A 90 37.35 5.55 -15.69
N SER A 91 36.52 6.45 -16.23
CA SER A 91 36.81 7.22 -17.44
C SER A 91 37.96 8.22 -17.25
N SER A 92 38.09 8.79 -16.05
CA SER A 92 39.15 9.75 -15.73
C SER A 92 40.53 9.09 -15.59
N ILE A 93 40.58 7.83 -15.13
CA ILE A 93 41.83 7.04 -15.04
C ILE A 93 42.37 6.70 -16.44
N ASP A 94 41.48 6.38 -17.39
CA ASP A 94 41.86 6.07 -18.78
C ASP A 94 42.48 7.30 -19.49
N ILE A 95 41.97 8.50 -19.21
CA ILE A 95 42.48 9.76 -19.79
C ILE A 95 43.87 10.12 -19.23
N GLN A 96 44.15 9.83 -17.95
CA GLN A 96 45.46 10.11 -17.36
C GLN A 96 46.58 9.17 -17.85
N ASN A 97 46.26 7.93 -18.23
CA ASN A 97 47.26 6.99 -18.75
C ASN A 97 47.59 7.21 -20.23
N LYS A 98 46.71 7.84 -21.01
CA LYS A 98 46.92 8.08 -22.44
C LYS A 98 47.81 9.30 -22.77
N GLY A 99 48.21 10.08 -21.76
CA GLY A 99 49.08 11.25 -21.90
C GLY A 99 50.54 11.04 -21.46
N ARG A 100 50.95 9.79 -21.19
CA ARG A 100 52.32 9.43 -20.75
C ARG A 100 53.06 8.50 -21.73
N GLU A 101 52.67 8.48 -22.99
CA GLU A 101 53.44 7.87 -24.09
C GLU A 101 54.14 8.92 -24.95
#